data_AF-A0AA35SP15-F1
#
_entry.id   AF-A0AA35SP15-F1
#
_cell.length_a   1.000
_cell.length_b   1.000
_cell.length_c   1.000
_cell.angle_alpha   90.00
_cell.angle_beta   90.00
_cell.angle_gamma   90.00
#
_symmetry.space_group_name_H-M   'P 1'
#
loop_
_entity.id
_entity.type
_entity.pdbx_description
1 polymer ?
#
loop_
_entity_poly.entity_id
_entity_poly.type
_entity_poly.pdbx_seq_one_letter_code
_entity_poly.pdbx_strand_id
1 'polypeptide(L)'
;MAGRHLHCVISLYLCSCALLLALATVSGDGSGLICAECPNGTFADHSKSDCSSCDPGWCTTESDCTDCSAGTYSHNGSSSCTECSRGTFSNESKSAGCTRCPRGYYADEEGMTECEPCPPGQFAAFDGSSVCTNCSRGSFTKLALTSHS
;
A
#
# COMPACT_ATOMS: atom_id res chain seq x y z
N MET A 1 -19.81 5.09 -15.43
CA MET A 1 -21.22 5.44 -15.23
C MET A 1 -22.06 4.46 -16.04
N ALA A 2 -22.94 3.68 -15.40
CA ALA A 2 -23.93 2.78 -16.02
C ALA A 2 -23.35 1.66 -16.93
N GLY A 3 -23.91 0.46 -17.08
CA GLY A 3 -25.15 -0.12 -16.61
C GLY A 3 -25.35 -1.44 -17.38
N ARG A 4 -25.96 -2.43 -16.69
CA ARG A 4 -26.90 -3.43 -17.20
C ARG A 4 -26.46 -4.28 -18.42
N HIS A 5 -26.14 -5.55 -18.17
CA HIS A 5 -26.57 -6.64 -19.05
C HIS A 5 -27.70 -7.41 -18.38
N LEU A 6 -28.87 -6.78 -18.41
CA LEU A 6 -30.16 -7.40 -18.18
C LEU A 6 -30.76 -7.74 -19.54
N HIS A 7 -30.54 -8.95 -20.04
CA HIS A 7 -31.35 -9.55 -21.11
C HIS A 7 -31.95 -10.85 -20.55
N CYS A 8 -33.17 -10.80 -20.01
CA CYS A 8 -34.45 -10.77 -20.74
C CYS A 8 -34.83 -12.15 -21.30
N VAL A 9 -35.26 -13.05 -20.42
CA VAL A 9 -36.11 -14.22 -20.78
C VAL A 9 -37.26 -14.47 -19.80
N ILE A 10 -37.57 -13.53 -18.90
CA ILE A 10 -38.64 -13.72 -17.93
C ILE A 10 -39.88 -12.95 -18.41
N SER A 11 -40.54 -13.53 -19.41
CA SER A 11 -41.90 -13.16 -19.79
C SER A 11 -42.88 -14.12 -19.12
N LEU A 12 -43.54 -13.60 -18.09
CA LEU A 12 -44.96 -13.79 -17.77
C LEU A 12 -45.50 -15.24 -17.70
N TYR A 13 -45.85 -15.63 -16.46
CA TYR A 13 -46.83 -16.64 -16.00
C TYR A 13 -46.23 -17.59 -14.95
N LEU A 14 -46.10 -17.15 -13.69
CA LEU A 14 -47.12 -17.30 -12.63
C LEU A 14 -47.36 -18.76 -12.21
N CYS A 15 -46.66 -19.23 -11.17
CA CYS A 15 -47.32 -20.00 -10.12
C CYS A 15 -46.55 -19.88 -8.80
N SER A 16 -47.16 -19.17 -7.88
CA SER A 16 -46.71 -18.74 -6.56
C SER A 16 -46.51 -19.92 -5.62
N CYS A 17 -45.29 -20.17 -5.18
CA CYS A 17 -45.01 -20.80 -3.88
C CYS A 17 -43.68 -20.24 -3.37
N ALA A 18 -43.75 -19.48 -2.29
CA ALA A 18 -42.65 -18.75 -1.66
C ALA A 18 -41.54 -19.70 -1.16
N LEU A 19 -40.62 -20.03 -2.07
CA LEU A 19 -39.40 -20.78 -1.82
C LEU A 19 -38.24 -19.93 -2.30
N LEU A 20 -37.49 -19.35 -1.37
CA LEU A 20 -36.06 -19.01 -1.54
C LEU A 20 -35.49 -18.77 -0.15
N LEU A 21 -35.42 -19.88 0.59
CA LEU A 21 -34.47 -20.05 1.67
C LEU A 21 -33.07 -19.79 1.12
N ALA A 22 -32.36 -18.92 1.81
CA ALA A 22 -30.95 -18.66 1.63
C ALA A 22 -30.13 -19.95 1.78
N LEU A 23 -29.74 -20.55 0.65
CA LEU A 23 -28.66 -21.53 0.58
C LEU A 23 -28.01 -21.43 -0.80
N ALA A 24 -27.14 -20.43 -0.99
CA ALA A 24 -26.00 -20.62 -1.90
C ALA A 24 -24.92 -21.38 -1.10
N THR A 25 -25.23 -22.61 -0.68
CA THR A 25 -24.19 -23.56 -0.29
C THR A 25 -23.54 -24.00 -1.58
N VAL A 26 -22.25 -23.72 -1.73
CA VAL A 26 -21.44 -24.33 -2.79
C VAL A 26 -21.50 -25.85 -2.61
N SER A 27 -22.27 -26.52 -3.46
CA SER A 27 -22.39 -27.98 -3.45
C SER A 27 -21.10 -28.56 -4.04
N GLY A 28 -20.25 -29.10 -3.18
CA GLY A 28 -19.10 -29.90 -3.59
C GLY A 28 -19.56 -31.28 -4.06
N ASP A 29 -19.66 -31.46 -5.37
CA ASP A 29 -19.55 -32.78 -6.01
C ASP A 29 -18.07 -33.10 -6.21
N GLY A 30 -17.63 -34.25 -5.70
CA GLY A 30 -16.24 -34.66 -5.47
C GLY A 30 -15.31 -34.84 -6.67
N SER A 31 -15.38 -33.97 -7.68
CA SER A 31 -14.33 -33.74 -8.68
C SER A 31 -14.69 -32.48 -9.49
N GLY A 32 -14.42 -31.28 -8.97
CA GLY A 32 -14.77 -30.03 -9.63
C GLY A 32 -13.82 -28.89 -9.27
N LEU A 33 -13.26 -28.21 -10.29
CA LEU A 33 -12.52 -26.97 -10.09
C LEU A 33 -13.50 -25.89 -9.64
N ILE A 34 -13.45 -25.53 -8.36
CA ILE A 34 -14.06 -24.32 -7.83
C ILE A 34 -13.03 -23.17 -7.89
N CYS A 35 -13.49 -21.94 -8.13
CA CYS A 35 -12.63 -20.77 -7.99
C CYS A 35 -12.31 -20.58 -6.50
N ALA A 36 -11.04 -20.69 -6.13
CA ALA A 36 -10.56 -20.32 -4.81
C ALA A 36 -10.19 -18.84 -4.80
N GLU A 37 -10.57 -18.12 -3.75
CA GLU A 37 -10.11 -16.75 -3.53
C GLU A 37 -8.64 -16.75 -3.12
N CYS A 38 -7.87 -15.80 -3.64
CA CYS A 38 -6.47 -15.69 -3.25
C CYS A 38 -6.34 -15.06 -1.86
N PRO A 39 -5.44 -15.60 -1.00
CA PRO A 39 -5.17 -15.00 0.29
C PRO A 39 -4.52 -13.62 0.12
N ASN A 40 -4.72 -12.76 1.12
CA ASN A 40 -4.09 -11.45 1.25
C ASN A 40 -2.60 -11.48 0.87
N GLY A 41 -2.17 -10.55 0.02
CA GLY A 41 -0.80 -10.48 -0.51
C GLY A 41 -0.60 -11.22 -1.83
N THR A 42 -1.62 -11.94 -2.33
CA THR A 42 -1.56 -12.64 -3.61
C THR A 42 -2.74 -12.33 -4.52
N PHE A 43 -2.52 -12.42 -5.84
CA PHE A 43 -3.52 -12.21 -6.89
C PHE A 43 -3.47 -13.35 -7.91
N ALA A 44 -4.60 -13.63 -8.56
CA ALA A 44 -4.67 -14.57 -9.68
C ALA A 44 -5.52 -13.95 -10.80
N ASP A 45 -5.00 -13.98 -12.01
CA ASP A 45 -5.70 -13.54 -13.21
C ASP A 45 -6.60 -14.67 -13.76
N HIS A 46 -7.49 -14.39 -14.71
CA HIS A 46 -8.36 -15.39 -15.34
C HIS A 46 -7.60 -16.51 -16.08
N SER A 47 -6.29 -16.32 -16.26
CA SER A 47 -5.37 -17.23 -16.93
C SER A 47 -4.43 -17.96 -15.96
N LYS A 48 -4.52 -17.72 -14.64
CA LYS A 48 -3.71 -18.40 -13.62
C LYS A 48 -4.56 -19.38 -12.81
N SER A 49 -4.02 -20.58 -12.61
CA SER A 49 -4.55 -21.59 -11.69
C SER A 49 -3.95 -21.50 -10.29
N ASP A 50 -3.07 -20.52 -10.06
CA ASP A 50 -2.28 -20.35 -8.84
C ASP A 50 -2.19 -18.88 -8.43
N CYS A 51 -2.17 -18.63 -7.13
CA CYS A 51 -2.05 -17.28 -6.58
C CYS A 51 -0.59 -16.81 -6.64
N SER A 52 -0.36 -15.64 -7.25
CA SER A 52 0.96 -15.01 -7.35
C SER A 52 1.11 -13.88 -6.35
N SER A 53 2.27 -13.76 -5.71
CA SER A 53 2.58 -12.62 -4.84
C SER A 53 2.67 -11.33 -5.62
N CYS A 54 2.18 -10.22 -5.07
CA CYS A 54 2.49 -8.89 -5.62
C CYS A 54 3.99 -8.58 -5.47
N ASP A 55 4.55 -7.88 -6.46
CA ASP A 55 5.92 -7.37 -6.44
C ASP A 55 6.12 -6.34 -5.31
N PRO A 56 7.35 -6.13 -4.81
CA PRO A 56 7.62 -5.08 -3.83
C PRO A 56 7.21 -3.70 -4.37
N GLY A 57 6.65 -2.87 -3.49
CA GLY A 57 5.98 -1.63 -3.87
C GLY A 57 4.53 -1.78 -4.33
N TRP A 58 4.00 -3.00 -4.34
CA TRP A 58 2.59 -3.28 -4.63
C TRP A 58 1.95 -4.03 -3.46
N CYS A 59 0.65 -3.86 -3.29
CA CYS A 59 -0.15 -4.54 -2.28
C CYS A 59 -1.46 -5.05 -2.88
N THR A 60 -2.07 -6.07 -2.28
CA THR A 60 -3.38 -6.53 -2.73
C THR A 60 -4.51 -5.71 -2.13
N THR A 61 -5.31 -5.04 -2.97
CA THR A 61 -6.57 -4.42 -2.56
C THR A 61 -7.70 -5.12 -3.32
N GLU A 62 -8.69 -5.67 -2.62
CA GLU A 62 -9.85 -6.34 -3.25
C GLU A 62 -9.47 -7.43 -4.29
N SER A 63 -8.33 -8.11 -4.10
CA SER A 63 -7.77 -9.17 -4.97
C SER A 63 -6.93 -8.72 -6.17
N ASP A 64 -6.66 -7.42 -6.32
CA ASP A 64 -5.78 -6.85 -7.35
C ASP A 64 -4.52 -6.22 -6.75
N CYS A 65 -3.38 -6.32 -7.44
CA CYS A 65 -2.17 -5.61 -7.04
C CYS A 65 -2.29 -4.12 -7.37
N THR A 66 -2.32 -3.29 -6.32
CA THR A 66 -2.31 -1.83 -6.39
C THR A 66 -0.94 -1.30 -6.00
N ASP A 67 -0.50 -0.21 -6.61
CA ASP A 67 0.78 0.40 -6.25
C ASP A 67 0.71 1.16 -4.91
N CYS A 68 1.81 1.07 -4.17
CA CYS A 68 2.01 1.89 -2.97
C CYS A 68 2.40 3.31 -3.39
N SER A 69 1.61 4.29 -2.94
CA SER A 69 1.88 5.70 -3.18
C SER A 69 3.16 6.16 -2.46
N ALA A 70 3.70 7.30 -2.88
CA ALA A 70 4.76 7.98 -2.15
C ALA A 70 4.39 8.12 -0.65
N GLY A 71 5.39 8.07 0.21
CA GLY A 71 5.23 8.01 1.66
C GLY A 71 4.99 6.60 2.19
N THR A 72 4.73 5.62 1.32
CA THR A 72 4.48 4.23 1.72
C THR A 72 5.36 3.24 0.98
N TYR A 73 5.53 2.05 1.54
CA TYR A 73 6.31 0.97 0.96
C TYR A 73 5.63 -0.37 1.19
N SER A 74 6.00 -1.38 0.39
CA SER A 74 5.59 -2.76 0.64
C SER A 74 6.67 -3.76 0.26
N HIS A 75 6.73 -4.87 0.99
CA HIS A 75 7.52 -6.03 0.60
C HIS A 75 6.74 -6.95 -0.34
N ASN A 76 7.45 -7.89 -0.96
CA ASN A 76 6.82 -8.93 -1.78
C ASN A 76 5.74 -9.67 -0.99
N GLY A 77 4.57 -9.84 -1.61
CA GLY A 77 3.43 -10.50 -0.99
C GLY A 77 2.76 -9.69 0.13
N SER A 78 2.97 -8.37 0.20
CA SER A 78 2.27 -7.54 1.18
C SER A 78 0.80 -7.36 0.79
N SER A 79 -0.08 -7.40 1.78
CA SER A 79 -1.50 -7.11 1.60
C SER A 79 -1.87 -5.65 1.79
N SER A 80 -0.93 -4.84 2.26
CA SER A 80 -1.11 -3.40 2.45
C SER A 80 0.20 -2.64 2.24
N CYS A 81 0.08 -1.35 1.97
CA CYS A 81 1.23 -0.44 1.99
C CYS A 81 1.47 0.00 3.43
N THR A 82 2.73 -0.05 3.86
CA THR A 82 3.16 0.41 5.18
C THR A 82 3.70 1.83 5.04
N GLU A 83 3.29 2.73 5.93
CA GLU A 83 3.80 4.10 5.96
C GLU A 83 5.29 4.13 6.34
N CYS A 84 6.02 5.08 5.76
CA CYS A 84 7.39 5.33 6.17
C CYS A 84 7.43 5.82 7.60
N SER A 85 8.17 5.11 8.45
CA SER A 85 8.35 5.50 9.84
C SER A 85 9.05 6.86 9.94
N ARG A 86 8.85 7.55 11.07
CA ARG A 86 9.53 8.81 11.39
C ARG A 86 11.04 8.69 11.17
N GLY A 87 11.65 9.73 10.61
CA GLY A 87 13.04 9.76 10.17
C GLY A 87 13.27 9.14 8.79
N THR A 88 12.26 8.58 8.14
CA THR A 88 12.38 8.02 6.79
C THR A 88 11.32 8.61 5.86
N PHE A 89 11.58 8.58 4.55
CA PHE A 89 10.70 9.09 3.52
C PHE A 89 10.68 8.17 2.30
N SER A 90 9.64 8.27 1.47
CA SER A 90 9.61 7.66 0.14
C SER A 90 9.03 8.64 -0.87
N ASN A 91 9.86 9.12 -1.79
CA ASN A 91 9.45 10.10 -2.81
C ASN A 91 8.79 9.44 -4.03
N GLU A 92 9.12 8.17 -4.32
CA GLU A 92 8.58 7.42 -5.45
C GLU A 92 7.38 6.56 -5.02
N SER A 93 6.45 6.35 -5.96
CA SER A 93 5.48 5.26 -5.85
C SER A 93 6.15 3.92 -6.17
N LYS A 94 5.51 2.83 -5.77
CA LYS A 94 6.03 1.45 -5.92
C LYS A 94 7.35 1.24 -5.18
N SER A 95 7.48 1.87 -4.02
CA SER A 95 8.69 1.73 -3.24
C SER A 95 8.74 0.41 -2.47
N ALA A 96 9.87 -0.27 -2.54
CA ALA A 96 10.15 -1.47 -1.76
C ALA A 96 10.55 -1.14 -0.30
N GLY A 97 10.87 0.12 0.00
CA GLY A 97 11.32 0.56 1.32
C GLY A 97 11.48 2.06 1.44
N CYS A 98 11.62 2.54 2.67
CA CYS A 98 11.79 3.96 2.94
C CYS A 98 13.27 4.35 3.02
N THR A 99 13.59 5.52 2.49
CA THR A 99 14.92 6.12 2.53
C THR A 99 15.08 6.91 3.82
N ARG A 100 16.25 6.81 4.47
CA ARG A 100 16.52 7.58 5.69
C ARG A 100 16.72 9.06 5.36
N CYS A 101 16.19 9.94 6.20
CA CYS A 101 16.45 11.37 6.07
C CYS A 101 17.95 11.66 6.22
N PRO A 102 18.57 12.38 5.28
CA PRO A 102 19.98 12.70 5.36
C PRO A 102 20.27 13.64 6.53
N ARG A 103 21.52 13.67 7.00
CA ARG A 103 21.97 14.65 8.01
C ARG A 103 21.51 16.07 7.67
N GLY A 104 21.09 16.82 8.69
CA GLY A 104 20.53 18.16 8.53
C GLY A 104 19.05 18.19 8.15
N TYR A 105 18.44 17.05 7.84
CA TYR A 105 17.01 16.89 7.57
C TYR A 105 16.37 15.95 8.59
N TYR A 106 15.06 16.06 8.74
CA TYR A 106 14.26 15.24 9.63
C TYR A 106 12.91 14.88 9.00
N ALA A 107 12.29 13.81 9.48
CA ALA A 107 10.90 13.47 9.20
C ALA A 107 10.21 13.20 10.53
N ASP A 108 9.40 14.13 11.00
CA ASP A 108 8.71 14.04 12.28
C ASP A 108 7.37 13.31 12.19
N GLU A 109 6.81 13.15 11.00
CA GLU A 109 5.58 12.40 10.74
C GLU A 109 5.85 11.06 10.04
N GLU A 110 4.89 10.15 10.15
CA GLU A 110 4.87 8.91 9.35
C GLU A 110 4.30 9.24 7.96
N GLY A 111 4.68 8.46 6.95
CA GLY A 111 4.16 8.68 5.60
C GLY A 111 4.82 9.85 4.83
N MET A 112 5.93 10.38 5.34
CA MET A 112 6.64 11.49 4.70
C MET A 112 7.11 11.12 3.29
N THR A 113 6.85 12.00 2.32
CA THR A 113 7.32 11.86 0.93
C THR A 113 8.66 12.55 0.69
N GLU A 114 9.07 13.43 1.59
CA GLU A 114 10.32 14.16 1.60
C GLU A 114 10.72 14.46 3.05
N CYS A 115 12.00 14.67 3.31
CA CYS A 115 12.46 15.12 4.63
C CYS A 115 12.51 16.64 4.70
N GLU A 116 12.11 17.19 5.84
CA GLU A 116 12.18 18.62 6.09
C GLU A 116 13.57 19.05 6.58
N PRO A 117 14.09 20.22 6.18
CA PRO A 117 15.35 20.73 6.68
C PRO A 117 15.22 21.18 8.14
N CYS A 118 16.24 20.92 8.96
CA CYS A 118 16.24 21.41 10.33
C CYS A 118 16.24 22.95 10.38
N PRO A 119 15.41 23.56 11.25
CA PRO A 119 15.35 25.00 11.36
C PRO A 119 16.66 25.59 11.90
N PRO A 120 16.93 26.89 11.64
CA PRO A 120 18.13 27.56 12.13
C PRO A 120 18.31 27.42 13.64
N GLY A 121 19.53 27.10 14.07
CA GLY A 121 19.84 26.84 15.48
C GLY A 121 19.61 25.39 15.90
N GLN A 122 19.10 24.52 15.02
CA GLN A 122 18.97 23.08 15.26
C GLN A 122 19.74 22.26 14.23
N PHE A 123 20.03 20.99 14.54
CA PHE A 123 20.74 20.07 13.65
C PHE A 123 20.24 18.62 13.81
N ALA A 124 20.23 17.87 12.71
CA ALA A 124 20.06 16.42 12.70
C ALA A 124 21.43 15.77 12.45
N ALA A 125 21.96 15.11 13.49
CA ALA A 125 23.34 14.60 13.48
C ALA A 125 23.51 13.30 12.70
N PHE A 126 22.44 12.52 12.56
CA PHE A 126 22.47 11.16 12.04
C PHE A 126 21.44 10.99 10.93
N ASP A 127 21.72 10.08 10.00
CA ASP A 127 20.75 9.68 8.99
C ASP A 127 19.58 8.95 9.66
N GLY A 128 18.37 9.32 9.27
CA GLY A 128 17.15 8.79 9.87
C GLY A 128 16.67 9.56 11.10
N SER A 129 17.09 10.81 11.27
CA SER A 129 16.65 11.64 12.40
C SER A 129 15.17 11.98 12.23
N SER A 130 14.35 11.71 13.25
CA SER A 130 12.94 12.12 13.29
C SER A 130 12.73 13.49 13.95
N VAL A 131 13.79 14.08 14.50
CA VAL A 131 13.75 15.32 15.25
C VAL A 131 15.07 16.06 15.12
N CYS A 132 15.01 17.39 15.11
CA CYS A 132 16.18 18.24 15.16
C CYS A 132 16.61 18.52 16.61
N THR A 133 17.91 18.52 16.85
CA THR A 133 18.50 18.81 18.16
C THR A 133 18.98 20.25 18.21
N ASN A 134 18.70 20.97 19.30
CA ASN A 134 19.18 22.34 19.48
C ASN A 134 20.72 22.40 19.55
N CYS A 135 21.31 23.41 18.90
CA CYS A 135 22.72 23.73 19.06
C CYS A 135 23.01 24.16 20.51
N SER A 136 24.19 23.80 21.02
CA SER A 136 24.65 24.27 22.33
C SER A 136 24.80 25.80 22.35
N ARG A 137 24.69 26.42 23.54
CA ARG A 137 24.86 27.88 23.69
C ARG A 137 26.19 28.33 23.08
N GLY A 138 26.13 29.34 22.21
CA GLY A 138 27.29 29.86 21.49
C GLY A 138 27.62 29.16 20.16
N SER A 139 26.83 28.15 19.76
CA SER A 139 26.95 27.45 18.46
C SER A 139 25.77 27.77 17.55
N PHE A 140 26.00 27.77 16.23
CA PHE A 140 24.98 27.96 15.20
C PHE A 140 25.00 26.80 14.21
N THR A 141 23.87 26.50 13.58
CA THR A 141 23.82 25.49 12.52
C THR A 141 24.54 26.02 11.29
N LYS A 142 25.64 25.37 10.90
CA LYS A 142 26.21 25.56 9.57
C LYS A 142 25.55 24.57 8.63
N LEU A 143 24.91 25.05 7.57
CA LEU A 143 24.41 24.20 6.51
C LEU A 143 25.62 23.47 5.91
N ALA A 144 25.78 22.19 6.24
CA ALA A 144 26.75 21.34 5.56
C ALA A 144 26.17 21.09 4.17
N LEU A 145 26.35 22.06 3.26
CA LEU A 145 26.06 21.94 1.84
C LEU A 145 26.76 20.68 1.32
N THR A 146 26.08 19.54 1.36
CA THR A 146 26.43 18.42 0.50
C THR A 146 25.94 18.84 -0.87
N SER A 147 26.85 19.42 -1.64
CA SER A 147 26.75 19.53 -3.08
C SER A 147 26.22 18.22 -3.66
N HIS A 148 24.94 18.17 -4.02
CA HIS A 148 24.52 17.31 -5.11
C HIS A 148 24.91 18.06 -6.39
N SER A 149 26.15 17.81 -6.80
CA SER A 149 26.68 18.16 -8.13
C SER A 149 26.23 17.14 -9.14
#